data_AF-A0A524MG58-F1
#
_entry.id   AF-A0A524MG58-F1
#
_cell.length_a   1.000
_cell.length_b   1.000
_cell.length_c   1.000
_cell.angle_alpha   90.00
_cell.angle_beta   90.00
_cell.angle_gamma   90.00
#
_symmetry.space_group_name_H-M   'P 1'
#
loop_
_entity.id
_entity.type
_entity.pdbx_description
1 polymer ?
#
loop_
_entity_poly.entity_id
_entity_poly.type
_entity_poly.pdbx_seq_one_letter_code
_entity_poly.pdbx_strand_id
1 'polypeptide(L)'
;MQPIIRRLFVSCWILILTAATASAHKPISIGGVFPTYDQALMMSEIDVSQVVYSPLSEANAQLWLVLQAEADTQLDVSLGVPVLERLTGYRPNLAVLAPGLPAIDLPFMLPANVGGIVLASADTQVPRAFHEPFTGTNSWILIEDSIELPVAGLAYIVAWAPNDQADKLWVAIGQREQFGPADFVSFPAIIREVRAFHEAGPQDRGVLAALLFGGFTAAWLALLFAR
;
A
#
# COMPACT_ATOMS: atom_id res chain seq x y z
N MET A 1 27.04 39.87 2.49
CA MET A 1 26.79 38.56 1.86
C MET A 1 26.61 38.78 0.36
N GLN A 2 27.50 38.22 -0.46
CA GLN A 2 27.56 38.46 -1.91
C GLN A 2 26.26 38.02 -2.60
N PRO A 3 25.70 38.77 -3.58
CA PRO A 3 24.45 38.45 -4.27
C PRO A 3 24.49 37.09 -4.99
N ILE A 4 25.69 36.60 -5.29
CA ILE A 4 25.96 35.28 -5.86
C ILE A 4 25.64 34.16 -4.86
N ILE A 5 25.98 34.33 -3.58
CA ILE A 5 25.69 33.34 -2.51
C ILE A 5 24.17 33.27 -2.28
N ARG A 6 23.47 34.40 -2.36
CA ARG A 6 21.99 34.44 -2.24
C ARG A 6 21.31 33.74 -3.42
N ARG A 7 21.82 33.89 -4.64
CA ARG A 7 21.31 33.22 -5.85
C ARG A 7 21.60 31.71 -5.82
N LEU A 8 22.80 31.30 -5.39
CA LEU A 8 23.14 29.88 -5.19
C LEU A 8 22.27 29.22 -4.12
N PHE A 9 21.98 29.93 -3.02
CA PHE A 9 21.03 29.46 -2.02
C PHE A 9 19.64 29.26 -2.65
N VAL A 10 19.07 30.28 -3.27
CA VAL A 10 17.72 30.18 -3.88
C VAL A 10 17.64 29.10 -4.96
N SER A 11 18.69 28.90 -5.77
CA SER A 11 18.76 27.82 -6.76
C SER A 11 18.87 26.43 -6.12
N CYS A 12 19.62 26.26 -5.02
CA CYS A 12 19.62 25.03 -4.23
C CYS A 12 18.24 24.74 -3.64
N TRP A 13 17.54 25.78 -3.17
CA TRP A 13 16.16 25.67 -2.66
C TRP A 13 15.17 25.27 -3.78
N ILE A 14 15.29 25.80 -4.99
CA ILE A 14 14.45 25.43 -6.15
C ILE A 14 14.74 24.00 -6.63
N LEU A 15 15.99 23.53 -6.58
CA LEU A 15 16.37 22.15 -6.91
C LEU A 15 15.94 21.13 -5.85
N ILE A 16 15.77 21.54 -4.59
CA ILE A 16 15.16 20.73 -3.53
C ILE A 16 13.62 20.71 -3.68
N LEU A 17 13.02 21.78 -4.22
CA LEU A 17 11.57 21.89 -4.45
C LEU A 17 11.08 21.11 -5.68
N THR A 18 11.97 20.61 -6.55
CA THR A 18 11.61 19.54 -7.50
C THR A 18 11.62 18.16 -6.83
N ALA A 19 11.32 18.10 -5.54
CA ALA A 19 11.06 16.87 -4.82
C ALA A 19 10.01 16.11 -5.62
N ALA A 20 10.44 14.96 -6.16
CA ALA A 20 9.57 14.02 -6.84
C ALA A 20 8.28 13.88 -6.03
N THR A 21 7.13 13.87 -6.71
CA THR A 21 5.91 13.32 -6.14
C THR A 21 6.24 11.90 -5.73
N ALA A 22 6.62 11.72 -4.47
CA ALA A 22 7.04 10.45 -3.94
C ALA A 22 5.74 9.67 -3.77
N SER A 23 5.44 8.85 -4.78
CA SER A 23 4.28 7.99 -4.70
C SER A 23 4.53 6.96 -3.61
N ALA A 24 3.81 7.15 -2.51
CA ALA A 24 3.88 6.32 -1.33
C ALA A 24 2.44 5.99 -0.94
N HIS A 25 2.15 4.71 -0.79
CA HIS A 25 0.91 4.31 -0.15
C HIS A 25 1.00 4.67 1.33
N LYS A 26 -0.08 5.21 1.90
CA LYS A 26 -0.19 5.45 3.34
C LYS A 26 -0.31 4.11 4.07
N PRO A 27 0.66 3.71 4.90
CA PRO A 27 0.56 2.44 5.61
C PRO A 27 -0.50 2.53 6.69
N ILE A 28 -1.50 1.66 6.63
CA ILE A 28 -2.55 1.54 7.64
C ILE A 28 -2.18 0.48 8.68
N SER A 29 -1.48 -0.58 8.25
CA SER A 29 -0.93 -1.59 9.15
C SER A 29 0.35 -2.18 8.56
N ILE A 30 1.35 -2.39 9.43
CA ILE A 30 2.62 -3.04 9.09
C ILE A 30 2.81 -4.21 10.05
N GLY A 31 2.85 -5.43 9.53
CA GLY A 31 2.99 -6.63 10.35
C GLY A 31 1.68 -7.16 10.95
N GLY A 32 0.54 -6.51 10.67
CA GLY A 32 -0.77 -6.93 11.17
C GLY A 32 -1.25 -8.25 10.56
N VAL A 33 -1.99 -9.02 11.35
CA VAL A 33 -2.55 -10.32 10.96
C VAL A 33 -4.07 -10.25 11.10
N PHE A 34 -4.80 -10.46 10.00
CA PHE A 34 -6.25 -10.38 9.93
C PHE A 34 -6.77 -11.61 9.17
N PRO A 35 -6.82 -12.78 9.80
CA PRO A 35 -6.88 -14.07 9.12
C PRO A 35 -8.30 -14.49 8.68
N THR A 36 -9.33 -13.79 9.15
CA THR A 36 -10.73 -14.13 8.91
C THR A 36 -11.58 -12.89 8.68
N TYR A 37 -12.76 -13.06 8.05
CA TYR A 37 -13.64 -11.94 7.72
C TYR A 37 -14.22 -11.21 8.95
N ASP A 38 -14.38 -11.90 10.09
CA ASP A 38 -14.83 -11.32 11.35
C ASP A 38 -13.72 -10.53 12.07
N GLN A 39 -12.47 -10.76 11.68
CA GLN A 39 -11.28 -10.05 12.18
C GLN A 39 -10.72 -9.09 11.13
N ALA A 40 -11.44 -8.85 10.02
CA ALA A 40 -10.96 -8.03 8.92
C ALA A 40 -10.60 -6.61 9.37
N LEU A 41 -9.50 -6.07 8.82
CA LEU A 41 -9.11 -4.69 9.08
C LEU A 41 -10.05 -3.73 8.35
N MET A 42 -10.71 -2.85 9.10
CA MET A 42 -11.56 -1.81 8.53
C MET A 42 -10.71 -0.75 7.81
N MET A 43 -11.00 -0.56 6.52
CA MET A 43 -10.40 0.45 5.65
C MET A 43 -11.41 1.59 5.44
N SER A 44 -10.95 2.83 5.58
CA SER A 44 -11.75 4.05 5.40
C SER A 44 -11.10 4.97 4.39
N GLU A 45 -11.84 5.93 3.81
CA GLU A 45 -11.32 6.81 2.75
C GLU A 45 -10.75 5.99 1.59
N ILE A 46 -11.57 5.10 1.02
CA ILE A 46 -11.16 4.05 0.07
C ILE A 46 -10.55 4.56 -1.24
N ASP A 47 -10.71 5.85 -1.53
CA ASP A 47 -10.08 6.52 -2.66
C ASP A 47 -8.64 6.95 -2.35
N VAL A 48 -8.26 7.06 -1.07
CA VAL A 48 -6.90 7.34 -0.61
C VAL A 48 -6.02 6.11 -0.82
N SER A 49 -4.84 6.35 -1.39
CA SER A 49 -3.78 5.36 -1.57
C SER A 49 -3.29 4.84 -0.21
N GLN A 50 -3.74 3.65 0.17
CA GLN A 50 -3.49 3.02 1.47
C GLN A 50 -2.92 1.62 1.28
N VAL A 51 -2.04 1.18 2.19
CA VAL A 51 -1.41 -0.16 2.12
C VAL A 51 -1.39 -0.87 3.46
N VAL A 52 -1.57 -2.18 3.42
CA VAL A 52 -1.47 -3.10 4.54
C VAL A 52 -0.40 -4.13 4.23
N TYR A 53 0.65 -4.18 5.04
CA TYR A 53 1.72 -5.18 4.95
C TYR A 53 1.45 -6.30 5.96
N SER A 54 1.33 -7.54 5.49
CA SER A 54 0.93 -8.66 6.34
C SER A 54 1.87 -9.87 6.19
N PRO A 55 2.38 -10.42 7.31
CA PRO A 55 2.96 -11.75 7.32
C PRO A 55 1.83 -12.77 7.30
N LEU A 56 1.97 -13.77 6.46
CA LEU A 56 1.14 -14.95 6.40
C LEU A 56 1.90 -16.15 6.97
N SER A 57 1.15 -17.15 7.39
CA SER A 57 1.68 -18.45 7.83
C SER A 57 0.65 -19.53 7.53
N GLU A 58 1.00 -20.81 7.66
CA GLU A 58 0.03 -21.91 7.49
C GLU A 58 -1.20 -21.73 8.41
N ALA A 59 -0.99 -21.23 9.64
CA ALA A 59 -2.09 -20.96 10.57
C ALA A 59 -2.91 -19.71 10.21
N ASN A 60 -2.30 -18.75 9.52
CA ASN A 60 -2.90 -17.46 9.15
C ASN A 60 -2.59 -17.18 7.68
N ALA A 61 -3.19 -17.97 6.78
CA ALA A 61 -2.88 -17.95 5.35
C ALA A 61 -3.63 -16.86 4.57
N GLN A 62 -4.40 -16.01 5.26
CA GLN A 62 -5.27 -15.00 4.68
C GLN A 62 -5.00 -13.62 5.30
N LEU A 63 -5.14 -12.58 4.49
CA LEU A 63 -5.27 -11.19 4.91
C LEU A 63 -6.65 -10.69 4.48
N TRP A 64 -7.50 -10.36 5.45
CA TRP A 64 -8.82 -9.79 5.25
C TRP A 64 -8.86 -8.30 5.56
N LEU A 65 -9.33 -7.53 4.58
CA LEU A 65 -9.70 -6.12 4.72
C LEU A 65 -11.20 -5.99 4.48
N VAL A 66 -11.83 -5.02 5.14
CA VAL A 66 -13.25 -4.71 4.97
C VAL A 66 -13.42 -3.22 4.78
N LEU A 67 -14.35 -2.83 3.92
CA LEU A 67 -14.71 -1.43 3.69
C LEU A 67 -16.22 -1.28 3.48
N GLN A 68 -16.72 -0.09 3.76
CA GLN A 68 -18.07 0.30 3.37
C GLN A 68 -18.01 0.91 1.97
N ALA A 69 -18.76 0.35 1.04
CA ALA A 69 -18.91 0.86 -0.32
C ALA A 69 -20.32 1.42 -0.55
N GLU A 70 -20.40 2.44 -1.39
CA GLU A 70 -21.65 2.89 -1.99
C GLU A 70 -21.88 2.12 -3.31
N ALA A 71 -23.09 2.21 -3.86
CA ALA A 71 -23.37 1.62 -5.18
C ALA A 71 -22.49 2.27 -6.26
N ASP A 72 -22.08 1.47 -7.23
CA ASP A 72 -21.23 1.85 -8.37
C ASP A 72 -19.86 2.42 -7.94
N THR A 73 -19.38 2.01 -6.75
CA THR A 73 -18.04 2.38 -6.28
C THR A 73 -16.98 1.71 -7.16
N GLN A 74 -16.07 2.49 -7.74
CA GLN A 74 -14.86 1.97 -8.36
C GLN A 74 -13.80 1.72 -7.29
N LEU A 75 -13.45 0.45 -7.06
CA LEU A 75 -12.45 0.04 -6.08
C LEU A 75 -11.15 -0.36 -6.78
N ASP A 76 -10.14 0.49 -6.66
CA ASP A 76 -8.78 0.17 -7.06
C ASP A 76 -8.10 -0.72 -6.02
N VAL A 77 -7.55 -1.84 -6.46
CA VAL A 77 -6.81 -2.78 -5.61
C VAL A 77 -5.47 -3.14 -6.22
N SER A 78 -4.49 -3.39 -5.36
CA SER A 78 -3.19 -3.93 -5.76
C SER A 78 -2.71 -4.98 -4.77
N LEU A 79 -2.08 -6.02 -5.29
CA LEU A 79 -1.41 -7.05 -4.52
C LEU A 79 0.06 -7.09 -4.94
N GLY A 80 0.95 -7.07 -3.97
CA GLY A 80 2.36 -7.28 -4.23
C GLY A 80 3.10 -7.94 -3.10
N VAL A 81 4.38 -8.17 -3.35
CA VAL A 81 5.29 -8.83 -2.43
C VAL A 81 6.66 -8.15 -2.49
N PRO A 82 7.45 -8.15 -1.39
CA PRO A 82 8.81 -7.64 -1.43
C PRO A 82 9.69 -8.37 -2.45
N VAL A 83 10.65 -7.65 -3.04
CA VAL A 83 11.68 -8.26 -3.90
C VAL A 83 12.64 -9.08 -3.05
N LEU A 84 12.34 -10.36 -2.89
CA LEU A 84 13.11 -11.35 -2.14
C LEU A 84 13.24 -12.63 -2.96
N GLU A 85 14.42 -13.23 -3.01
CA GLU A 85 14.69 -14.42 -3.85
C GLU A 85 13.64 -15.52 -3.66
N ARG A 86 13.31 -15.83 -2.40
CA ARG A 86 12.30 -16.83 -2.03
C ARG A 86 10.87 -16.49 -2.47
N LEU A 87 10.55 -15.23 -2.76
CA LEU A 87 9.23 -14.78 -3.20
C LEU A 87 9.10 -14.71 -4.73
N THR A 88 10.17 -15.01 -5.49
CA THR A 88 10.17 -14.93 -6.97
C THR A 88 9.05 -15.77 -7.60
N GLY A 89 8.80 -16.97 -7.07
CA GLY A 89 7.73 -17.87 -7.50
C GLY A 89 6.44 -17.78 -6.68
N TYR A 90 6.41 -16.94 -5.65
CA TYR A 90 5.25 -16.81 -4.78
C TYR A 90 4.12 -16.08 -5.51
N ARG A 91 2.95 -16.71 -5.58
CA ARG A 91 1.77 -16.24 -6.33
C ARG A 91 0.50 -16.25 -5.47
N PRO A 92 0.42 -15.37 -4.45
CA PRO A 92 -0.81 -15.18 -3.69
C PRO A 92 -1.95 -14.69 -4.58
N ASN A 93 -3.17 -15.08 -4.25
CA ASN A 93 -4.35 -14.62 -4.97
C ASN A 93 -5.00 -13.46 -4.22
N LEU A 94 -5.82 -12.70 -4.93
CA LEU A 94 -6.68 -11.66 -4.38
C LEU A 94 -8.11 -11.92 -4.79
N ALA A 95 -9.07 -11.66 -3.92
CA ALA A 95 -10.47 -11.61 -4.27
C ALA A 95 -11.12 -10.38 -3.66
N VAL A 96 -12.03 -9.78 -4.43
CA VAL A 96 -12.95 -8.76 -3.94
C VAL A 96 -14.31 -9.41 -3.80
N LEU A 97 -14.89 -9.31 -2.61
CA LEU A 97 -16.16 -9.90 -2.26
C LEU A 97 -17.14 -8.78 -1.89
N ALA A 98 -18.33 -8.79 -2.49
CA ALA A 98 -19.34 -7.79 -2.21
C ALA A 98 -20.74 -8.30 -2.59
N PRO A 99 -21.80 -7.71 -2.02
CA PRO A 99 -23.16 -7.91 -2.49
C PRO A 99 -23.30 -7.56 -3.98
N GLY A 100 -24.10 -8.34 -4.71
CA GLY A 100 -24.36 -8.11 -6.13
C GLY A 100 -23.27 -8.62 -7.10
N LEU A 101 -22.11 -9.05 -6.60
CA LEU A 101 -21.12 -9.76 -7.41
C LEU A 101 -21.55 -11.21 -7.70
N PRO A 102 -20.99 -11.87 -8.73
CA PRO A 102 -21.31 -13.26 -9.06
C PRO A 102 -21.01 -14.22 -7.91
N ALA A 103 -21.80 -15.28 -7.80
CA ALA A 103 -21.53 -16.33 -6.81
C ALA A 103 -20.14 -16.93 -7.00
N ILE A 104 -19.45 -17.20 -5.90
CA ILE A 104 -18.08 -17.70 -5.91
C ILE A 104 -17.88 -18.78 -4.85
N ASP A 105 -16.94 -19.68 -5.11
CA ASP A 105 -16.48 -20.69 -4.17
C ASP A 105 -14.99 -20.50 -3.93
N LEU A 106 -14.60 -20.44 -2.66
CA LEU A 106 -13.22 -20.20 -2.21
C LEU A 106 -12.86 -21.22 -1.13
N PRO A 107 -11.56 -21.53 -0.93
CA PRO A 107 -11.13 -22.60 -0.03
C PRO A 107 -11.24 -22.24 1.46
N PHE A 108 -12.11 -21.30 1.82
CA PHE A 108 -12.31 -20.79 3.18
C PHE A 108 -13.72 -20.21 3.34
N MET A 109 -14.13 -19.98 4.58
CA MET A 109 -15.46 -19.45 4.89
C MET A 109 -15.63 -18.01 4.40
N LEU A 110 -16.79 -17.74 3.81
CA LEU A 110 -17.16 -16.42 3.28
C LEU A 110 -18.22 -15.75 4.15
N PRO A 111 -18.26 -14.40 4.19
CA PRO A 111 -19.40 -13.67 4.70
C PRO A 111 -20.71 -14.11 4.01
N ALA A 112 -21.83 -14.03 4.73
CA ALA A 112 -23.12 -14.31 4.11
C ALA A 112 -23.48 -13.23 3.06
N ASN A 113 -24.21 -13.63 2.02
CA ASN A 113 -24.80 -12.74 1.00
C ASN A 113 -23.77 -11.94 0.16
N VAL A 114 -22.55 -12.44 0.00
CA VAL A 114 -21.57 -11.86 -0.93
C VAL A 114 -21.32 -12.79 -2.11
N GLY A 115 -21.06 -12.20 -3.27
CA GLY A 115 -20.38 -12.85 -4.38
C GLY A 115 -18.93 -12.35 -4.45
N GLY A 116 -18.21 -12.67 -5.52
CA GLY A 116 -16.85 -12.17 -5.68
C GLY A 116 -16.24 -12.28 -7.06
N ILE A 117 -15.10 -11.60 -7.20
CA ILE A 117 -14.20 -11.65 -8.35
C ILE A 117 -12.83 -12.09 -7.83
N VAL A 118 -12.27 -13.14 -8.43
CA VAL A 118 -10.92 -13.63 -8.11
C VAL A 118 -9.94 -13.13 -9.15
N LEU A 119 -8.86 -12.56 -8.64
CA LEU A 119 -7.69 -12.14 -9.40
C LEU A 119 -6.56 -13.10 -9.01
N ALA A 120 -6.25 -14.05 -9.89
CA ALA A 120 -5.18 -15.00 -9.67
C ALA A 120 -3.85 -14.41 -10.16
N SER A 121 -2.90 -14.16 -9.25
CA SER A 121 -1.60 -13.61 -9.68
C SER A 121 -0.80 -14.57 -10.56
N ALA A 122 -1.14 -15.86 -10.56
CA ALA A 122 -0.56 -16.84 -11.47
C ALA A 122 -0.86 -16.54 -12.95
N ASP A 123 -1.93 -15.81 -13.23
CA ASP A 123 -2.29 -15.38 -14.59
C ASP A 123 -1.42 -14.22 -15.08
N THR A 124 -0.79 -13.48 -14.16
CA THR A 124 0.19 -12.44 -14.45
C THR A 124 1.54 -13.08 -14.79
N GLN A 125 1.85 -13.18 -16.10
CA GLN A 125 3.09 -13.81 -16.58
C GLN A 125 4.36 -13.13 -16.08
N VAL A 126 4.36 -11.79 -15.98
CA VAL A 126 5.52 -11.00 -15.55
C VAL A 126 5.09 -9.99 -14.49
N PRO A 127 5.50 -10.19 -13.23
CA PRO A 127 5.30 -9.19 -12.18
C PRO A 127 5.92 -7.84 -12.54
N ARG A 128 5.22 -6.76 -12.22
CA ARG A 128 5.73 -5.40 -12.43
C ARG A 128 6.70 -5.06 -11.30
N ALA A 129 7.95 -4.75 -11.63
CA ALA A 129 8.89 -4.21 -10.66
C ALA A 129 8.47 -2.79 -10.23
N PHE A 130 8.48 -2.53 -8.93
CA PHE A 130 8.15 -1.24 -8.34
C PHE A 130 9.19 -0.84 -7.31
N HIS A 131 9.74 0.36 -7.46
CA HIS A 131 10.63 0.97 -6.49
C HIS A 131 9.89 2.08 -5.77
N GLU A 132 9.73 1.94 -4.45
CA GLU A 132 9.13 2.96 -3.61
C GLU A 132 10.26 3.85 -3.06
N PRO A 133 10.31 5.14 -3.44
CA PRO A 133 11.45 6.00 -3.17
C PRO A 133 11.51 6.51 -1.72
N PHE A 134 10.37 6.60 -1.03
CA PHE A 134 10.29 7.25 0.28
C PHE A 134 10.80 6.34 1.41
N THR A 135 10.42 5.07 1.40
CA THR A 135 11.00 3.99 2.21
C THR A 135 12.25 3.37 1.57
N GLY A 136 12.45 3.56 0.27
CA GLY A 136 13.59 3.00 -0.47
C GLY A 136 13.54 1.48 -0.54
N THR A 137 12.35 0.94 -0.82
CA THR A 137 12.08 -0.50 -0.89
C THR A 137 11.69 -0.90 -2.32
N ASN A 138 11.77 -2.20 -2.60
CA ASN A 138 11.41 -2.75 -3.90
C ASN A 138 10.34 -3.83 -3.72
N SER A 139 9.33 -3.81 -4.58
CA SER A 139 8.27 -4.80 -4.63
C SER A 139 8.06 -5.33 -6.04
N TRP A 140 7.52 -6.54 -6.12
CA TRP A 140 6.84 -7.04 -7.30
C TRP A 140 5.34 -6.83 -7.12
N ILE A 141 4.73 -6.09 -8.05
CA ILE A 141 3.28 -5.94 -8.14
C ILE A 141 2.77 -7.08 -9.02
N LEU A 142 1.92 -7.90 -8.41
CA LEU A 142 1.40 -9.14 -8.97
C LEU A 142 0.02 -8.94 -9.57
N ILE A 143 -0.79 -8.08 -8.95
CA ILE A 143 -2.15 -7.75 -9.35
C ILE A 143 -2.31 -6.24 -9.18
N GLU A 144 -2.93 -5.60 -10.15
CA GLU A 144 -3.36 -4.22 -10.13
C GLU A 144 -4.62 -4.17 -10.99
N ASP A 145 -5.76 -3.87 -10.37
CA ASP A 145 -7.06 -3.92 -11.05
C ASP A 145 -8.03 -2.91 -10.41
N SER A 146 -9.10 -2.62 -11.13
CA SER A 146 -10.13 -1.67 -10.74
C SER A 146 -11.49 -2.35 -10.89
N ILE A 147 -12.16 -2.61 -9.76
CA ILE A 147 -13.39 -3.39 -9.69
C ILE A 147 -14.57 -2.48 -9.35
N GLU A 148 -15.60 -2.52 -10.18
CA GLU A 148 -16.87 -1.86 -9.91
C GLU A 148 -17.71 -2.67 -8.90
N LEU A 149 -18.12 -2.04 -7.80
CA LEU A 149 -18.97 -2.62 -6.79
C LEU A 149 -20.43 -2.20 -7.07
N PRO A 150 -21.30 -3.12 -7.55
CA PRO A 150 -22.59 -2.76 -8.13
C PRO A 150 -23.65 -2.35 -7.08
N VAL A 151 -23.43 -2.68 -5.81
CA VAL A 151 -24.41 -2.47 -4.75
C VAL A 151 -23.72 -1.94 -3.50
N ALA A 152 -24.37 -0.98 -2.83
CA ALA A 152 -23.91 -0.46 -1.55
C ALA A 152 -23.91 -1.56 -0.47
N GLY A 153 -22.89 -1.56 0.38
CA GLY A 153 -22.74 -2.56 1.45
C GLY A 153 -21.31 -2.75 1.91
N LEU A 154 -21.12 -3.74 2.78
CA LEU A 154 -19.77 -4.17 3.14
C LEU A 154 -19.14 -4.94 1.98
N ALA A 155 -17.98 -4.47 1.55
CA ALA A 155 -17.10 -5.20 0.65
C ALA A 155 -15.87 -5.68 1.41
N TYR A 156 -15.35 -6.82 1.01
CA TYR A 156 -14.17 -7.43 1.58
C TYR A 156 -13.12 -7.59 0.49
N ILE A 157 -11.86 -7.39 0.88
CA ILE A 157 -10.71 -7.74 0.07
C ILE A 157 -9.97 -8.82 0.83
N VAL A 158 -9.79 -9.98 0.20
CA VAL A 158 -9.05 -11.09 0.80
C VAL A 158 -7.87 -11.45 -0.09
N ALA A 159 -6.67 -11.40 0.46
CA ALA A 159 -5.48 -11.97 -0.15
C ALA A 159 -5.08 -13.25 0.58
N TRP A 160 -4.66 -14.28 -0.15
CA TRP A 160 -4.25 -15.54 0.48
C TRP A 160 -3.10 -16.22 -0.24
N ALA A 161 -2.34 -17.01 0.51
CA ALA A 161 -1.24 -17.80 -0.01
C ALA A 161 -1.73 -18.93 -0.93
N PRO A 162 -1.00 -19.27 -2.02
CA PRO A 162 -1.29 -20.46 -2.79
C PRO A 162 -0.74 -21.69 -2.06
N ASN A 163 -1.60 -22.68 -1.79
CA ASN A 163 -1.21 -23.93 -1.11
C ASN A 163 -0.51 -23.66 0.26
N ASP A 164 0.43 -24.51 0.63
CA ASP A 164 1.15 -24.46 1.93
C ASP A 164 2.32 -23.46 1.95
N GLN A 165 2.45 -22.56 0.96
CA GLN A 165 3.61 -21.67 0.81
C GLN A 165 3.40 -20.26 1.39
N ALA A 166 2.82 -20.14 2.58
CA ALA A 166 2.58 -18.83 3.19
C ALA A 166 3.88 -18.12 3.60
N ASP A 167 4.04 -16.85 3.21
CA ASP A 167 5.16 -16.00 3.64
C ASP A 167 4.69 -14.58 3.96
N LYS A 168 4.76 -13.62 3.03
CA LYS A 168 4.27 -12.27 3.28
C LYS A 168 3.86 -11.57 1.99
N LEU A 169 2.93 -10.64 2.13
CA LEU A 169 2.40 -9.86 1.02
C LEU A 169 1.97 -8.47 1.52
N TRP A 170 1.64 -7.60 0.59
CA TRP A 170 0.94 -6.37 0.88
C TRP A 170 -0.24 -6.19 -0.05
N VAL A 171 -1.31 -5.62 0.48
CA VAL A 171 -2.50 -5.21 -0.28
C VAL A 171 -2.64 -3.71 -0.16
N ALA A 172 -2.84 -3.05 -1.30
CA ALA A 172 -3.13 -1.62 -1.35
C ALA A 172 -4.50 -1.36 -1.99
N ILE A 173 -5.13 -0.25 -1.57
CA ILE A 173 -6.37 0.26 -2.14
C ILE A 173 -6.23 1.73 -2.48
N GLY A 174 -7.08 2.22 -3.38
CA GLY A 174 -7.17 3.62 -3.74
C GLY A 174 -5.93 4.13 -4.49
N GLN A 175 -6.04 5.34 -5.03
CA GLN A 175 -4.98 5.94 -5.85
C GLN A 175 -4.63 7.37 -5.42
N ARG A 176 -5.53 8.05 -4.68
CA ARG A 176 -5.34 9.44 -4.30
C ARG A 176 -4.35 9.55 -3.14
N GLU A 177 -3.25 10.26 -3.35
CA GLU A 177 -2.28 10.50 -2.27
C GLU A 177 -2.78 11.58 -1.31
N GLN A 178 -2.80 11.27 -0.02
CA GLN A 178 -3.14 12.23 1.04
C GLN A 178 -2.33 11.96 2.31
N PHE A 179 -1.51 12.92 2.70
CA PHE A 179 -0.71 12.88 3.93
C PHE A 179 -1.02 14.09 4.82
N GLY A 180 -1.28 13.83 6.09
CA GLY A 180 -1.55 14.84 7.11
C GLY A 180 -0.31 15.15 7.99
N PRO A 181 -0.32 16.26 8.75
CA PRO A 181 0.78 16.65 9.64
C PRO A 181 1.21 15.56 10.65
N ALA A 182 0.26 14.76 11.15
CA ALA A 182 0.54 13.67 12.09
C ALA A 182 1.28 12.49 11.43
N ASP A 183 1.08 12.28 10.12
CA ASP A 183 1.77 11.24 9.38
C ASP A 183 3.28 11.55 9.35
N PHE A 184 3.67 12.82 9.17
CA PHE A 184 5.08 13.25 9.15
C PHE A 184 5.86 12.91 10.43
N VAL A 185 5.22 12.98 11.59
CA VAL A 185 5.84 12.62 12.87
C VAL A 185 6.19 11.14 12.93
N SER A 186 5.37 10.30 12.27
CA SER A 186 5.50 8.85 12.27
C SER A 186 6.43 8.33 11.17
N PHE A 187 6.80 9.17 10.19
CA PHE A 187 7.62 8.78 9.04
C PHE A 187 8.91 8.04 9.36
N PRO A 188 9.75 8.46 10.33
CA PRO A 188 10.97 7.70 10.64
C PRO A 188 10.69 6.28 11.12
N ALA A 189 9.60 6.07 11.86
CA ALA A 189 9.20 4.74 12.31
C ALA A 189 8.63 3.92 11.15
N ILE A 190 7.75 4.51 10.35
CA ILE A 190 7.16 3.90 9.15
C ILE A 190 8.26 3.43 8.19
N ILE A 191 9.24 4.29 7.86
CA ILE A 191 10.34 3.93 6.96
C ILE A 191 11.10 2.71 7.51
N ARG A 192 11.42 2.71 8.80
CA ARG A 192 12.13 1.58 9.43
C ARG A 192 11.31 0.30 9.38
N GLU A 193 10.02 0.35 9.68
CA GLU A 193 9.14 -0.81 9.73
C GLU A 193 8.85 -1.39 8.33
N VAL A 194 8.55 -0.54 7.35
CA VAL A 194 8.38 -0.98 5.95
C VAL A 194 9.68 -1.60 5.43
N ARG A 195 10.84 -0.98 5.70
CA ARG A 195 12.14 -1.56 5.31
C ARG A 195 12.40 -2.89 6.00
N ALA A 196 12.09 -3.01 7.29
CA ALA A 196 12.22 -4.27 8.02
C ALA A 196 11.31 -5.35 7.43
N PHE A 197 10.06 -5.02 7.09
CA PHE A 197 9.14 -5.94 6.40
C PHE A 197 9.70 -6.41 5.05
N HIS A 198 10.31 -5.49 4.28
CA HIS A 198 10.97 -5.78 3.01
C HIS A 198 12.34 -6.45 3.15
N GLU A 199 12.84 -6.67 4.37
CA GLU A 199 14.22 -7.13 4.62
C GLU A 199 15.27 -6.28 3.88
N ALA A 200 14.97 -5.00 3.71
CA ALA A 200 15.86 -4.07 3.06
C ALA A 200 17.06 -3.81 3.98
N GLY A 201 18.27 -3.87 3.42
CA GLY A 201 19.51 -3.58 4.13
C GLY A 201 19.58 -2.14 4.68
N PRO A 202 20.70 -1.73 5.28
CA PRO A 202 20.87 -0.36 5.78
C PRO A 202 20.61 0.67 4.68
N GLN A 203 19.81 1.71 4.96
CA GLN A 203 19.64 2.84 4.05
C GLN A 203 20.81 3.81 4.23
N ASP A 204 21.29 4.40 3.14
CA ASP A 204 22.27 5.48 3.24
C ASP A 204 21.70 6.64 4.05
N ARG A 205 22.37 6.99 5.14
CA ARG A 205 21.94 8.03 6.10
C ARG A 205 21.70 9.39 5.44
N GLY A 206 22.37 9.68 4.32
CA GLY A 206 22.19 10.90 3.54
C GLY A 206 20.84 11.00 2.81
N VAL A 207 20.29 9.88 2.34
CA VAL A 207 19.00 9.84 1.64
C VAL A 207 17.85 10.04 2.63
N LEU A 208 17.94 9.40 3.81
CA LEU A 208 16.96 9.56 4.89
C LEU A 208 16.90 11.02 5.38
N ALA A 209 18.07 11.66 5.56
CA ALA A 209 18.15 13.06 5.96
C ALA A 209 17.53 13.99 4.90
N ALA A 210 17.74 13.73 3.61
CA ALA A 210 17.19 14.52 2.52
C ALA A 210 15.66 14.41 2.41
N LEU A 211 15.10 13.21 2.57
CA LEU A 211 13.65 12.98 2.55
C LEU A 211 12.94 13.62 3.75
N LEU A 212 13.51 13.51 4.95
CA LEU A 212 12.97 14.13 6.17
C LEU A 212 13.03 15.67 6.10
N PHE A 213 14.12 16.24 5.55
CA PHE A 213 14.22 17.69 5.34
C PHE A 213 13.22 18.19 4.28
N GLY A 214 13.04 17.44 3.18
CA GLY A 214 12.07 17.77 2.13
C GLY A 214 10.63 17.80 2.67
N GLY A 215 10.22 16.78 3.43
CA GLY A 215 8.89 16.70 4.03
C GLY A 215 8.57 17.85 5.00
N PHE A 216 9.53 18.25 5.84
CA PHE A 216 9.37 19.40 6.75
C PHE A 216 9.15 20.72 6.00
N THR A 217 9.82 20.92 4.86
CA THR A 217 9.67 22.15 4.07
C THR A 217 8.34 22.21 3.32
N ALA A 218 7.83 21.09 2.82
CA ALA A 218 6.55 21.02 2.12
C ALA A 218 5.36 21.29 3.06
N ALA A 219 5.37 20.70 4.27
CA ALA A 219 4.35 20.95 5.29
C ALA A 219 4.34 22.41 5.77
N TRP A 220 5.51 23.03 5.89
CA TRP A 220 5.64 24.43 6.30
C TRP A 220 5.14 25.41 5.22
N LEU A 221 5.33 25.09 3.94
CA LEU A 221 4.79 25.88 2.82
C LEU A 221 3.28 25.70 2.65
N ALA A 222 2.74 24.49 2.81
CA ALA A 222 1.30 24.26 2.78
C ALA A 222 0.55 25.09 3.84
N LEU A 223 1.15 25.26 5.03
CA LEU A 223 0.63 26.13 6.09
C LEU A 223 0.74 27.64 5.78
N LEU A 224 1.66 28.05 4.91
CA LEU A 224 1.84 29.45 4.48
C LEU A 224 0.88 29.86 3.36
N PHE A 225 0.41 28.92 2.54
CA PHE A 225 -0.50 29.17 1.42
C PHE A 225 -1.95 28.76 1.68
N ALA A 226 -2.26 28.16 2.83
CA ALA A 226 -3.62 27.88 3.28
C ALA A 226 -4.32 29.10 3.95
N ARG A 227 -3.92 30.32 3.59
CA ARG A 227 -4.57 31.58 3.99
C ARG A 227 -5.09 32.34 2.78
#